data_AF-A0A9K3I2B4-F1
#
_entry.id   AF-A0A9K3I2B4-F1
#
_cell.length_a   1.000
_cell.length_b   1.000
_cell.length_c   1.000
_cell.angle_alpha   90.00
_cell.angle_beta   90.00
_cell.angle_gamma   90.00
#
_symmetry.space_group_name_H-M   'P 1'
#
loop_
_entity.id
_entity.type
_entity.pdbx_description
1 polymer ?
#
loop_
_entity_poly.entity_id
_entity_poly.type
_entity_poly.pdbx_seq_one_letter_code
_entity_poly.pdbx_strand_id
1 'polypeptide(L)'
;MWLICDPVLVNGVACKNPGSVKASDFHFRGLHMMANTTNPLGSGVTPVTVTQLPGLNTFGISMARIDYAPWGINPPHTHPRATEILVVLEGSLEVGFVTSNIENRHISKVLHKGDVFVFPVNLIHYQKNAGKTNAVAIVALSSQNPGVIPVANAVFGSNPDISNDVLAKAFQTSDDVISNIRFKF
;
A
#
# COMPACT_ATOMS: atom_id res chain seq x y z
N MET A 1 16.92 20.27 -0.53
CA MET A 1 17.76 20.41 -1.74
C MET A 1 17.46 19.22 -2.63
N TRP A 2 16.56 19.37 -3.59
CA TRP A 2 16.12 18.27 -4.48
C TRP A 2 17.09 18.17 -5.65
N LEU A 3 17.91 17.13 -5.66
CA LEU A 3 18.80 16.82 -6.77
C LEU A 3 18.54 15.38 -7.20
N ILE A 4 17.69 15.24 -8.21
CA ILE A 4 17.78 14.40 -9.42
C ILE A 4 16.44 14.59 -10.13
N CYS A 5 16.38 15.54 -11.07
CA CYS A 5 15.32 15.57 -12.07
C CYS A 5 15.91 14.98 -13.34
N ASP A 6 15.26 13.96 -13.91
CA ASP A 6 15.40 13.68 -15.34
C ASP A 6 14.95 14.95 -16.12
N PRO A 7 15.59 15.30 -17.24
CA PRO A 7 15.38 16.60 -17.88
C PRO A 7 14.00 16.79 -18.55
N VAL A 8 13.14 15.76 -18.58
CA VAL A 8 11.82 15.82 -19.24
C VAL A 8 10.74 15.16 -18.38
N LEU A 9 9.65 15.89 -18.13
CA LEU A 9 8.45 15.37 -17.46
C LEU A 9 7.48 14.79 -18.49
N VAL A 10 7.08 13.52 -18.31
CA VAL A 10 6.11 12.80 -19.15
C VAL A 10 5.15 12.00 -18.27
N ASN A 11 4.04 11.50 -18.83
CA ASN A 11 3.22 10.51 -18.14
C ASN A 11 3.98 9.18 -18.05
N GLY A 12 4.40 8.79 -16.85
CA GLY A 12 5.26 7.63 -16.61
C GLY A 12 6.73 8.04 -16.41
N VAL A 13 7.65 7.34 -17.07
CA VAL A 13 9.09 7.62 -17.01
C VAL A 13 9.66 7.62 -18.42
N ALA A 14 10.55 8.56 -18.73
CA ALA A 14 11.26 8.58 -20.01
C ALA A 14 12.12 7.32 -20.16
N CYS A 15 12.09 6.70 -21.34
CA CYS A 15 12.82 5.46 -21.58
C CYS A 15 14.31 5.72 -21.78
N LYS A 16 15.12 4.83 -21.22
CA LYS A 16 16.55 4.71 -21.53
C LYS A 16 16.74 4.33 -23.00
N ASN A 17 17.88 4.71 -23.59
CA ASN A 17 18.24 4.28 -24.95
C ASN A 17 18.27 2.74 -25.02
N PRO A 18 17.53 2.09 -25.94
CA PRO A 18 17.46 0.62 -26.04
C PRO A 18 18.82 -0.07 -26.12
N GLY A 19 19.79 0.52 -26.82
CA GLY A 19 21.15 -0.04 -26.97
C GLY A 19 21.99 0.01 -25.69
N SER A 20 21.54 0.72 -24.66
CA SER A 20 22.23 0.85 -23.37
C SER A 20 21.58 0.04 -22.23
N VAL A 21 20.47 -0.63 -22.53
CA VAL A 21 19.70 -1.44 -21.57
C VAL A 21 20.48 -2.70 -21.19
N LYS A 22 20.43 -3.10 -19.91
CA LYS A 22 21.13 -4.25 -19.35
C LYS A 22 20.18 -5.12 -18.52
N ALA A 23 20.55 -6.37 -18.27
CA ALA A 23 19.78 -7.28 -17.41
C ALA A 23 19.49 -6.69 -16.01
N SER A 24 20.41 -5.88 -15.48
CA SER A 24 20.22 -5.16 -14.20
C SER A 24 19.04 -4.20 -14.21
N ASP A 25 18.62 -3.68 -15.37
CA ASP A 25 17.48 -2.78 -15.48
C ASP A 25 16.14 -3.53 -15.28
N PHE A 26 16.14 -4.87 -15.41
CA PHE A 26 14.99 -5.76 -15.26
C PHE A 26 15.09 -6.70 -14.06
N HIS A 27 16.01 -6.45 -13.13
CA HIS A 27 16.25 -7.35 -12.01
C HIS A 27 16.30 -6.60 -10.68
N PHE A 28 15.46 -7.04 -9.75
CA PHE A 28 15.41 -6.55 -8.37
C PHE A 28 15.84 -7.65 -7.40
N ARG A 29 16.71 -7.32 -6.42
CA ARG A 29 17.02 -8.18 -5.27
C ARG A 29 16.49 -7.52 -4.02
N GLY A 30 15.79 -8.27 -3.17
CA GLY A 30 15.42 -7.79 -1.84
C GLY A 30 14.20 -8.44 -1.24
N LEU A 31 13.29 -9.00 -2.04
CA LEU A 31 12.04 -9.62 -1.54
C LEU A 31 12.25 -10.88 -0.68
N HIS A 32 13.48 -11.40 -0.57
CA HIS A 32 13.81 -12.47 0.38
C HIS A 32 14.09 -11.94 1.79
N MET A 33 14.35 -10.63 1.93
CA MET A 33 14.59 -9.98 3.22
C MET A 33 13.26 -9.56 3.84
N MET A 34 13.13 -9.78 5.15
CA MET A 34 11.99 -9.35 5.93
C MET A 34 12.04 -7.82 6.15
N ALA A 35 10.92 -7.14 5.94
CA ALA A 35 10.79 -5.72 6.26
C ALA A 35 10.75 -5.48 7.79
N ASN A 36 11.11 -4.27 8.24
CA ASN A 36 11.08 -3.93 9.66
C ASN A 36 9.64 -3.82 10.18
N THR A 37 9.23 -4.78 11.01
CA THR A 37 7.90 -4.82 11.66
C THR A 37 7.91 -4.21 13.06
N THR A 38 9.05 -3.72 13.57
CA THR A 38 9.18 -3.04 14.87
C THR A 38 8.72 -1.58 14.72
N ASN A 39 7.42 -1.40 14.48
CA ASN A 39 6.76 -0.12 14.35
C ASN A 39 5.32 -0.22 14.89
N PRO A 40 4.61 0.91 15.09
CA PRO A 40 3.28 0.89 15.72
C PRO A 40 2.21 0.06 15.00
N LEU A 41 2.37 -0.16 13.69
CA LEU A 41 1.43 -0.97 12.90
C LEU A 41 1.79 -2.46 12.92
N GLY A 42 3.01 -2.83 13.28
CA GLY A 42 3.46 -4.21 13.30
C GLY A 42 3.61 -4.84 11.90
N SER A 43 3.73 -4.02 10.84
CA SER A 43 3.90 -4.51 9.46
C SER A 43 4.95 -3.71 8.71
N GLY A 44 5.54 -4.30 7.67
CA GLY A 44 6.48 -3.63 6.79
C GLY A 44 6.23 -4.01 5.33
N VAL A 45 6.24 -3.01 4.45
CA VAL A 45 6.02 -3.18 3.00
C VAL A 45 7.33 -2.94 2.26
N THR A 46 7.73 -3.90 1.41
CA THR A 46 8.84 -3.76 0.47
C THR A 46 8.29 -3.66 -0.95
N PRO A 47 8.13 -2.45 -1.51
CA PRO A 47 7.57 -2.25 -2.84
C PRO A 47 8.59 -2.55 -3.94
N VAL A 48 8.09 -3.04 -5.08
CA VAL A 48 8.82 -3.19 -6.35
C VAL A 48 7.97 -2.56 -7.44
N THR A 49 7.97 -1.22 -7.45
CA THR A 49 7.33 -0.41 -8.48
C THR A 49 8.36 0.00 -9.54
N VAL A 50 7.93 0.74 -10.57
CA VAL A 50 8.85 1.31 -11.58
C VAL A 50 10.02 2.09 -10.96
N THR A 51 9.85 2.64 -9.74
CA THR A 51 10.91 3.34 -9.01
C THR A 51 12.02 2.40 -8.55
N GLN A 52 11.70 1.17 -8.14
CA GLN A 52 12.69 0.17 -7.69
C GLN A 52 13.17 -0.74 -8.82
N LEU A 53 12.30 -0.99 -9.81
CA LEU A 53 12.55 -1.85 -10.96
C LEU A 53 12.19 -1.11 -12.24
N PRO A 54 13.13 -0.33 -12.83
CA PRO A 54 12.87 0.52 -13.99
C PRO A 54 12.31 -0.24 -15.20
N GLY A 55 12.69 -1.51 -15.35
CA GLY A 55 12.17 -2.40 -16.38
C GLY A 55 10.66 -2.67 -16.33
N LEU A 56 9.95 -2.25 -15.28
CA LEU A 56 8.47 -2.26 -15.22
C LEU A 56 7.82 -1.13 -16.02
N ASN A 57 8.59 -0.13 -16.47
CA ASN A 57 8.04 0.98 -17.22
C ASN A 57 7.28 0.48 -18.46
N THR A 58 6.07 0.99 -18.67
CA THR A 58 5.11 0.64 -19.73
C THR A 58 4.40 -0.72 -19.60
N PHE A 59 4.77 -1.58 -18.65
CA PHE A 59 4.21 -2.94 -18.55
C PHE A 59 2.93 -3.04 -17.70
N GLY A 60 2.54 -1.95 -17.03
CA GLY A 60 1.25 -1.90 -16.32
C GLY A 60 1.16 -2.87 -15.13
N ILE A 61 2.30 -3.28 -14.56
CA ILE A 61 2.34 -4.18 -13.41
C ILE A 61 3.42 -3.76 -12.39
N SER A 62 3.20 -4.12 -11.13
CA SER A 62 4.19 -4.05 -10.05
C SER A 62 3.91 -5.11 -9.00
N MET A 63 4.78 -5.21 -7.99
CA MET A 63 4.60 -6.13 -6.87
C MET A 63 5.08 -5.52 -5.56
N ALA A 64 4.72 -6.14 -4.44
CA ALA A 64 5.33 -5.86 -3.15
C ALA A 64 5.36 -7.12 -2.28
N ARG A 65 6.29 -7.16 -1.34
CA ARG A 65 6.25 -8.06 -0.18
C ARG A 65 5.71 -7.32 1.02
N ILE A 66 4.90 -8.00 1.82
CA ILE A 66 4.44 -7.48 3.10
C ILE A 66 4.75 -8.51 4.19
N ASP A 67 5.44 -8.04 5.22
CA ASP A 67 5.76 -8.80 6.42
C ASP A 67 4.92 -8.27 7.59
N TYR A 68 4.38 -9.17 8.40
CA TYR A 68 3.56 -8.84 9.56
C TYR A 68 4.09 -9.54 10.81
N ALA A 69 4.34 -8.78 11.86
CA ALA A 69 4.46 -9.30 13.22
C ALA A 69 3.11 -9.90 13.68
N PRO A 70 3.07 -10.69 14.77
CA PRO A 70 1.81 -11.17 15.32
C PRO A 70 0.86 -10.00 15.59
N TRP A 71 -0.39 -10.12 15.13
CA TRP A 71 -1.42 -9.07 15.22
C TRP A 71 -1.16 -7.76 14.49
N GLY A 72 -0.05 -7.67 13.73
CA GLY A 72 0.26 -6.51 12.91
C GLY A 72 -0.75 -6.28 11.79
N ILE A 73 -0.93 -5.01 11.39
CA ILE A 73 -1.87 -4.59 10.36
C ILE A 73 -1.16 -3.83 9.25
N ASN A 74 -1.64 -4.01 8.03
CA ASN A 74 -1.54 -2.99 7.00
C ASN A 74 -2.89 -2.24 7.05
N PRO A 75 -2.91 -0.99 7.56
CA PRO A 75 -4.14 -0.30 7.93
C PRO A 75 -5.03 -0.03 6.71
N PRO A 76 -6.29 0.41 6.91
CA PRO A 76 -7.17 0.78 5.81
C PRO A 76 -6.50 1.74 4.82
N HIS A 77 -6.38 1.31 3.56
CA HIS A 77 -5.77 2.06 2.48
C HIS A 77 -6.43 1.75 1.14
N THR A 78 -6.09 2.53 0.11
CA THR A 78 -6.54 2.30 -1.26
C THR A 78 -5.42 2.55 -2.27
N HIS A 79 -5.52 1.90 -3.43
CA HIS A 79 -4.63 2.09 -4.57
C HIS A 79 -5.38 2.87 -5.66
N PRO A 80 -5.04 4.14 -5.91
CA PRO A 80 -5.78 5.00 -6.84
C PRO A 80 -5.68 4.56 -8.31
N ARG A 81 -4.71 3.70 -8.64
CA ARG A 81 -4.37 3.34 -10.03
C ARG A 81 -4.20 1.84 -10.26
N ALA A 82 -4.53 0.98 -9.31
CA ALA A 82 -4.36 -0.46 -9.49
C ALA A 82 -5.37 -1.30 -8.72
N THR A 83 -5.75 -2.42 -9.32
CA THR A 83 -6.27 -3.59 -8.60
C THR A 83 -5.08 -4.31 -7.99
N GLU A 84 -5.28 -4.88 -6.80
CA GLU A 84 -4.28 -5.71 -6.11
C GLU A 84 -4.77 -7.16 -6.05
N ILE A 85 -3.85 -8.11 -6.22
CA ILE A 85 -4.06 -9.51 -5.88
C ILE A 85 -2.96 -9.96 -4.91
N LEU A 86 -3.36 -10.56 -3.79
CA LEU A 86 -2.50 -10.98 -2.70
C LEU A 86 -2.46 -12.50 -2.60
N VAL A 87 -1.29 -13.08 -2.37
CA VAL A 87 -1.09 -14.47 -1.97
C VAL A 87 -0.36 -14.57 -0.64
N VAL A 88 -0.84 -15.42 0.26
CA VAL A 88 -0.17 -15.67 1.55
C VAL A 88 0.93 -16.72 1.35
N LEU A 89 2.16 -16.39 1.76
CA LEU A 89 3.29 -17.33 1.72
C LEU A 89 3.53 -18.03 3.06
N GLU A 90 3.25 -17.34 4.18
CA GLU A 90 3.43 -17.84 5.54
C GLU A 90 2.38 -17.25 6.49
N GLY A 91 2.03 -18.00 7.54
CA GLY A 91 1.07 -17.56 8.55
C GLY A 91 -0.38 -17.54 8.06
N SER A 92 -1.18 -16.65 8.65
CA SER A 92 -2.58 -16.44 8.30
C SER A 92 -2.93 -14.96 8.38
N LEU A 93 -3.68 -14.47 7.39
CA LEU A 93 -4.08 -13.08 7.28
C LEU A 93 -5.61 -12.99 7.23
N GLU A 94 -6.19 -12.21 8.14
CA GLU A 94 -7.52 -11.65 7.91
C GLU A 94 -7.36 -10.50 6.90
N VAL A 95 -8.12 -10.56 5.81
CA VAL A 95 -8.16 -9.50 4.80
C VAL A 95 -9.60 -9.03 4.61
N GLY A 96 -9.77 -7.78 4.18
CA GLY A 96 -11.08 -7.29 3.81
C GLY A 96 -11.06 -6.00 3.01
N PHE A 97 -12.13 -5.75 2.27
CA PHE A 97 -12.40 -4.49 1.60
C PHE A 97 -13.85 -4.06 1.77
N VAL A 98 -14.11 -2.78 1.56
CA VAL A 98 -15.44 -2.18 1.66
C VAL A 98 -15.92 -1.78 0.27
N THR A 99 -17.12 -2.20 -0.13
CA THR A 99 -17.72 -1.78 -1.40
C THR A 99 -18.09 -0.29 -1.38
N SER A 100 -18.30 0.31 -2.54
CA SER A 100 -18.76 1.70 -2.61
C SER A 100 -20.18 1.89 -2.03
N ASN A 101 -20.52 3.15 -1.80
CA ASN A 101 -21.86 3.63 -1.44
C ASN A 101 -22.92 3.11 -2.44
N ILE A 102 -24.16 2.79 -2.04
CA ILE A 102 -24.80 3.04 -0.73
C ILE A 102 -24.52 1.94 0.30
N GLU A 103 -24.20 0.72 -0.13
CA GLU A 103 -24.11 -0.43 0.80
C GLU A 103 -22.96 -0.31 1.81
N ASN A 104 -21.80 0.20 1.39
CA ASN A 104 -20.57 0.16 2.20
C ASN A 104 -20.33 -1.24 2.80
N ARG A 105 -20.59 -2.29 2.02
CA ARG A 105 -20.58 -3.67 2.49
C ARG A 105 -19.15 -4.11 2.72
N HIS A 106 -18.88 -4.61 3.91
CA HIS A 106 -17.59 -5.21 4.26
C HIS A 106 -17.53 -6.66 3.76
N ILE A 107 -16.53 -6.95 2.92
CA ILE A 107 -16.24 -8.29 2.41
C ILE A 107 -14.88 -8.71 2.97
N SER A 108 -14.86 -9.78 3.77
CA SER A 108 -13.64 -10.26 4.43
C SER A 108 -13.48 -11.77 4.43
N LYS A 109 -12.24 -12.21 4.62
CA LYS A 109 -11.88 -13.63 4.75
C LYS A 109 -10.59 -13.78 5.55
N VAL A 110 -10.48 -14.88 6.29
CA VAL A 110 -9.19 -15.35 6.83
C VAL A 110 -8.54 -16.28 5.81
N LEU A 111 -7.36 -15.90 5.35
CA LEU A 111 -6.52 -16.60 4.40
C LEU A 111 -5.43 -17.39 5.13
N HIS A 112 -5.04 -18.52 4.55
CA HIS A 112 -3.91 -19.34 4.97
C HIS A 112 -2.87 -19.41 3.86
N LYS A 113 -1.70 -19.99 4.15
CA LYS A 113 -0.64 -20.21 3.16
C LYS A 113 -1.18 -20.84 1.87
N GLY A 114 -0.92 -20.16 0.75
CA GLY A 114 -1.35 -20.56 -0.60
C GLY A 114 -2.67 -19.93 -1.03
N ASP A 115 -3.47 -19.39 -0.11
CA ASP A 115 -4.73 -18.71 -0.44
C ASP A 115 -4.45 -17.36 -1.12
N VAL A 116 -5.37 -16.98 -2.00
CA VAL A 116 -5.33 -15.76 -2.81
C VAL A 116 -6.57 -14.92 -2.56
N PHE A 117 -6.42 -13.59 -2.57
CA PHE A 117 -7.54 -12.66 -2.47
C PHE A 117 -7.31 -11.42 -3.35
N VAL A 118 -8.38 -10.89 -3.95
CA VAL A 118 -8.34 -9.74 -4.86
C VAL A 118 -8.98 -8.52 -4.22
N PHE A 119 -8.33 -7.36 -4.34
CA PHE A 119 -8.84 -6.06 -3.91
C PHE A 119 -9.11 -5.19 -5.15
N PRO A 120 -10.37 -4.87 -5.46
CA PRO A 120 -10.69 -4.02 -6.60
C PRO A 120 -10.07 -2.62 -6.48
N VAL A 121 -9.68 -2.04 -7.62
CA VAL A 121 -9.11 -0.68 -7.69
C VAL A 121 -9.99 0.34 -6.95
N ASN A 122 -9.35 1.30 -6.29
CA ASN A 122 -9.97 2.39 -5.52
C ASN A 122 -10.75 1.99 -4.26
N LEU A 123 -10.98 0.71 -3.97
CA LEU A 123 -11.69 0.32 -2.75
C LEU A 123 -10.77 0.31 -1.53
N ILE A 124 -11.29 0.82 -0.41
CA ILE A 124 -10.60 0.77 0.88
C ILE A 124 -10.51 -0.68 1.31
N HIS A 125 -9.31 -1.13 1.61
CA HIS A 125 -9.03 -2.49 2.08
C HIS A 125 -7.93 -2.50 3.14
N TYR A 126 -7.80 -3.62 3.84
CA TYR A 126 -6.82 -3.83 4.90
C TYR A 126 -6.36 -5.28 4.93
N GLN A 127 -5.24 -5.49 5.64
CA GLN A 127 -4.82 -6.82 6.06
C GLN A 127 -4.42 -6.80 7.52
N LYS A 128 -4.68 -7.90 8.24
CA LYS A 128 -4.30 -8.10 9.63
C LYS A 128 -3.75 -9.51 9.78
N ASN A 129 -2.61 -9.64 10.44
CA ASN A 129 -2.14 -10.95 10.87
C ASN A 129 -3.05 -11.50 11.96
N ALA A 130 -3.76 -12.58 11.65
CA ALA A 130 -4.70 -13.25 12.56
C ALA A 130 -4.02 -14.32 13.44
N GLY A 131 -2.71 -14.57 13.20
CA GLY A 131 -1.92 -15.57 13.90
C GLY A 131 -1.09 -15.03 15.05
N LYS A 132 -0.52 -15.97 15.83
CA LYS A 132 0.45 -15.70 16.90
C LYS A 132 1.90 -15.70 16.43
N THR A 133 2.14 -16.03 15.17
CA THR A 133 3.44 -16.04 14.50
C THR A 133 3.47 -14.96 13.43
N ASN A 134 4.66 -14.69 12.88
CA ASN A 134 4.76 -13.79 11.73
C ASN A 134 3.97 -14.36 10.53
N ALA A 135 3.54 -13.45 9.67
CA ALA A 135 2.91 -13.77 8.39
C ALA A 135 3.61 -13.02 7.25
N VAL A 136 3.61 -13.62 6.07
CA VAL A 136 4.24 -13.06 4.87
C VAL A 136 3.27 -13.17 3.71
N ALA A 137 3.12 -12.09 2.95
CA ALA A 137 2.36 -12.07 1.72
C ALA A 137 3.15 -11.43 0.58
N ILE A 138 2.84 -11.84 -0.65
CA ILE A 138 3.24 -11.15 -1.88
C ILE A 138 1.98 -10.64 -2.54
N VAL A 139 2.06 -9.41 -3.04
CA VAL A 139 1.00 -8.78 -3.81
C VAL A 139 1.50 -8.44 -5.21
N ALA A 140 0.63 -8.56 -6.20
CA ALA A 140 0.81 -8.03 -7.54
C ALA A 140 -0.24 -6.97 -7.81
N LEU A 141 0.14 -5.89 -8.49
CA LEU A 141 -0.74 -4.75 -8.75
C LEU A 141 -0.79 -4.47 -10.24
N SER A 142 -1.98 -4.13 -10.75
CA SER A 142 -2.25 -3.85 -12.17
C SER A 142 -1.79 -2.45 -12.62
N SER A 143 -0.66 -1.96 -12.09
CA SER A 143 -0.01 -0.72 -12.53
C SER A 143 1.46 -0.74 -12.14
N GLN A 144 2.32 -0.12 -12.96
CA GLN A 144 3.74 0.10 -12.64
C GLN A 144 3.93 1.07 -11.46
N ASN A 145 2.93 1.91 -11.19
CA ASN A 145 2.88 2.85 -10.09
C ASN A 145 1.45 2.89 -9.53
N PRO A 146 1.08 1.97 -8.63
CA PRO A 146 -0.28 1.87 -8.09
C PRO A 146 -0.67 3.10 -7.26
N GLY A 147 0.31 3.72 -6.61
CA GLY A 147 0.08 4.70 -5.54
C GLY A 147 -0.51 4.03 -4.30
N VAL A 148 -0.43 4.69 -3.15
CA VAL A 148 -1.08 4.21 -1.92
C VAL A 148 -1.63 5.41 -1.16
N ILE A 149 -2.84 5.28 -0.65
CA ILE A 149 -3.48 6.28 0.20
C ILE A 149 -3.88 5.58 1.49
N PRO A 150 -3.02 5.60 2.54
CA PRO A 150 -3.43 5.19 3.87
C PRO A 150 -4.49 6.17 4.37
N VAL A 151 -5.68 5.66 4.68
CA VAL A 151 -6.86 6.50 4.95
C VAL A 151 -6.60 7.44 6.12
N ALA A 152 -6.05 6.92 7.22
CA ALA A 152 -5.82 7.71 8.42
C ALA A 152 -4.77 8.80 8.19
N ASN A 153 -3.65 8.51 7.51
CA ASN A 153 -2.65 9.53 7.17
C ASN A 153 -3.20 10.59 6.22
N ALA A 154 -4.00 10.20 5.22
CA ALA A 154 -4.58 11.15 4.28
C ALA A 154 -5.61 12.09 4.93
N VAL A 155 -6.33 11.61 5.95
CA VAL A 155 -7.38 12.38 6.63
C VAL A 155 -6.83 13.19 7.82
N PHE A 156 -5.95 12.59 8.64
CA PHE A 156 -5.50 13.16 9.90
C PHE A 156 -4.03 13.61 9.91
N GLY A 157 -3.25 13.30 8.87
CA GLY A 157 -1.84 13.66 8.75
C GLY A 157 -1.50 14.28 7.38
N SER A 158 -2.47 14.91 6.73
CA SER A 158 -2.24 15.63 5.46
C SER A 158 -1.38 16.87 5.70
N ASN A 159 -0.63 17.33 4.69
CA ASN A 159 0.13 18.57 4.77
C ASN A 159 -0.15 19.46 3.54
N PRO A 160 -0.80 20.63 3.69
CA PRO A 160 -1.33 21.16 4.95
C PRO A 160 -2.49 20.32 5.49
N ASP A 161 -2.76 20.50 6.78
CA ASP A 161 -3.89 19.88 7.48
C ASP A 161 -5.23 20.24 6.80
N ILE A 162 -6.15 19.28 6.71
CA ILE A 162 -7.57 19.60 6.53
C ILE A 162 -8.02 20.47 7.71
N SER A 163 -8.99 21.37 7.59
CA SER A 163 -9.40 22.16 8.75
C SER A 163 -10.13 21.30 9.80
N ASN A 164 -9.97 21.65 11.08
CA ASN A 164 -10.58 20.89 12.18
C ASN A 164 -12.11 20.89 12.08
N ASP A 165 -12.72 22.02 11.74
CA ASP A 165 -14.17 22.16 11.60
C ASP A 165 -14.75 21.25 10.50
N VAL A 166 -14.01 21.06 9.39
CA VAL A 166 -14.40 20.12 8.32
C VAL A 166 -14.39 18.68 8.84
N LEU A 167 -13.31 18.25 9.51
CA LEU A 167 -13.23 16.89 10.02
C LEU A 167 -14.19 16.65 11.20
N ALA A 168 -14.34 17.61 12.11
CA ALA A 168 -15.26 17.52 13.23
C ALA A 168 -16.70 17.36 12.73
N LYS A 169 -17.07 18.13 11.70
CA LYS A 169 -18.37 17.98 11.04
C LYS A 169 -18.52 16.65 10.32
N ALA A 170 -17.51 16.21 9.56
CA ALA A 170 -17.54 14.98 8.78
C ALA A 170 -17.61 13.72 9.66
N PHE A 171 -16.85 13.71 10.76
CA PHE A 171 -16.80 12.60 11.73
C PHE A 171 -17.83 12.74 12.87
N GLN A 172 -18.65 13.79 12.84
CA GLN A 172 -19.70 14.06 13.84
C GLN A 172 -19.17 14.09 15.27
N THR A 173 -18.05 14.77 15.47
CA THR A 173 -17.33 14.87 16.74
C THR A 173 -16.86 16.30 17.01
N SER A 174 -16.12 16.54 18.10
CA SER A 174 -15.57 17.85 18.44
C SER A 174 -14.17 18.09 17.88
N ASP A 175 -13.78 19.36 17.75
CA ASP A 175 -12.43 19.78 17.37
C ASP A 175 -11.35 19.19 18.30
N ASP A 176 -11.65 19.03 19.59
CA ASP A 176 -10.73 18.42 20.56
C ASP A 176 -10.45 16.96 20.22
N VAL A 177 -11.48 16.20 19.83
CA VAL A 177 -11.31 14.80 19.42
C VAL A 177 -10.48 14.71 18.14
N ILE A 178 -10.76 15.57 17.15
CA ILE A 178 -9.97 15.62 15.92
C ILE A 178 -8.50 15.95 16.23
N SER A 179 -8.25 16.97 17.04
CA SER A 179 -6.90 17.37 17.43
C SER A 179 -6.17 16.23 18.15
N ASN A 180 -6.86 15.51 19.04
CA ASN A 180 -6.32 14.34 19.73
C ASN A 180 -5.93 13.19 18.79
N ILE A 181 -6.73 12.96 17.74
CA ILE A 181 -6.39 11.96 16.71
C ILE A 181 -5.15 12.43 15.92
N ARG A 182 -5.10 13.71 15.52
CA ARG A 182 -3.97 14.27 14.76
C ARG A 182 -2.63 14.15 15.46
N PHE A 183 -2.59 14.26 16.79
CA PHE A 183 -1.34 14.05 17.55
C PHE A 183 -0.71 12.65 17.36
N LYS A 184 -1.41 11.71 16.71
CA LYS A 184 -0.90 10.37 16.39
C LYS A 184 -0.34 10.24 14.97
N PHE A 185 -0.48 11.25 14.12
CA PHE A 185 -0.14 11.19 12.68
C PHE A 185 0.88 12.25 12.27
#